data_AF-A0A5M9TN87-F1
#
_entry.id   AF-A0A5M9TN87-F1
#
_cell.length_a   1.000
_cell.length_b   1.000
_cell.length_c   1.000
_cell.angle_alpha   90.00
_cell.angle_beta   90.00
_cell.angle_gamma   90.00
#
_symmetry.space_group_name_H-M   'P 1'
#
loop_
_entity.id
_entity.type
_entity.pdbx_description
1 polymer ?
#
loop_
_entity_poly.entity_id
_entity_poly.type
_entity_poly.pdbx_seq_one_letter_code
_entity_poly.pdbx_strand_id
1 'polypeptide(L)'
;MCFDRKGRSLVRRTMKSVLVCGVLITSVWSLVACSASSIEQERKVYTREATDEGNVRAQSQGHGLNGELVSEISKSFEAKGIQLMNNMSADDGHGGISYMYLLNGSGRHIVKVHIFSDAATRAASMKQMYSENRDEAVLENALGRTTIRSKGYVSLVYTASGGEKDKYEQDVMQVFQHVLGQIR
;
A
#
# COMPACT_ATOMS: atom_id res chain seq x y z
N MET A 1 35.49 51.48 -80.69
CA MET A 1 36.74 50.76 -80.99
C MET A 1 37.60 50.78 -79.73
N CYS A 2 37.95 49.58 -79.23
CA CYS A 2 39.04 49.16 -78.32
C CYS A 2 39.16 49.88 -76.95
N PHE A 3 39.26 49.25 -75.78
CA PHE A 3 39.86 47.99 -75.27
C PHE A 3 39.00 47.54 -74.06
N ASP A 4 38.56 46.29 -73.84
CA ASP A 4 39.17 44.95 -73.64
C ASP A 4 39.90 44.69 -72.30
N ARG A 5 39.53 43.52 -71.72
CA ARG A 5 40.08 42.70 -70.60
C ARG A 5 39.59 42.95 -69.19
N LYS A 6 38.86 42.03 -68.52
CA LYS A 6 39.06 40.57 -68.21
C LYS A 6 39.95 40.37 -66.98
N GLY A 7 39.39 39.82 -65.90
CA GLY A 7 40.16 39.41 -64.71
C GLY A 7 39.29 38.79 -63.62
N ARG A 8 39.48 37.50 -63.32
CA ARG A 8 38.64 36.62 -62.49
C ARG A 8 38.84 36.78 -60.97
N SER A 9 37.75 36.47 -60.25
CA SER A 9 37.60 35.71 -59.00
C SER A 9 38.51 36.01 -57.79
N LEU A 10 37.90 36.28 -56.63
CA LEU A 10 38.25 35.59 -55.40
C LEU A 10 37.14 35.73 -54.33
N VAL A 11 36.54 34.58 -54.00
CA VAL A 11 36.18 34.15 -52.63
C VAL A 11 35.23 35.04 -51.82
N ARG A 12 33.94 34.73 -52.01
CA ARG A 12 32.85 34.60 -51.01
C ARG A 12 33.23 34.99 -49.57
N ARG A 13 32.81 36.18 -49.12
CA ARG A 13 32.86 36.61 -47.72
C ARG A 13 31.49 37.07 -47.25
N THR A 14 31.04 36.40 -46.18
CA THR A 14 30.24 36.92 -45.06
C THR A 14 28.91 37.58 -45.35
N MET A 15 27.83 36.81 -45.22
CA MET A 15 26.49 37.33 -44.94
C MET A 15 25.85 36.49 -43.84
N LYS A 16 25.13 37.18 -42.95
CA LYS A 16 24.20 36.67 -41.92
C LYS A 16 24.77 36.55 -40.49
N SER A 17 25.15 37.70 -39.94
CA SER A 17 24.73 38.07 -38.60
C SER A 17 23.30 38.65 -38.70
N VAL A 18 22.53 38.61 -37.61
CA VAL A 18 21.09 38.96 -37.47
C VAL A 18 20.13 37.79 -37.71
N LEU A 19 20.07 36.87 -36.74
CA LEU A 19 18.85 36.09 -36.41
C LEU A 19 19.03 35.37 -35.07
N VAL A 20 19.40 36.11 -34.02
CA VAL A 20 19.42 35.60 -32.64
C VAL A 20 18.83 36.67 -31.74
N CYS A 21 17.51 36.82 -31.73
CA CYS A 21 16.80 37.53 -30.65
C CYS A 21 15.27 37.32 -30.62
N GLY A 22 14.71 36.38 -31.39
CA GLY A 22 13.25 36.23 -31.57
C GLY A 22 12.62 34.97 -30.96
N VAL A 23 13.27 34.25 -30.06
CA VAL A 23 12.77 32.95 -29.54
C VAL A 23 12.65 32.93 -28.00
N LEU A 24 12.90 34.03 -27.30
CA LEU A 24 13.06 34.01 -25.84
C LEU A 24 11.82 34.32 -24.98
N ILE A 25 10.61 34.52 -25.52
CA ILE A 25 9.52 35.08 -24.69
C ILE A 25 8.19 34.29 -24.65
N THR A 26 8.00 33.19 -25.39
CA THR A 26 6.69 32.47 -25.39
C THR A 26 6.66 31.09 -24.72
N SER A 27 7.77 30.59 -24.14
CA SER A 27 7.85 29.21 -23.64
C SER A 27 7.92 29.05 -22.12
N VAL A 28 7.59 30.07 -21.32
CA VAL A 28 7.73 29.99 -19.84
C VAL A 28 6.41 29.70 -19.11
N TRP A 29 5.25 29.77 -19.77
CA TRP A 29 3.95 29.63 -19.07
C TRP A 29 3.41 28.20 -18.98
N SER A 30 4.03 27.22 -19.64
CA SER A 30 3.57 25.83 -19.66
C SER A 30 4.24 24.91 -18.63
N LEU A 31 5.19 25.41 -17.82
CA LEU A 31 5.94 24.57 -16.88
C LEU A 31 5.47 24.64 -15.42
N VAL A 32 4.59 25.58 -15.06
CA VAL A 32 4.11 25.70 -13.66
C VAL A 32 2.90 24.80 -13.36
N ALA A 33 2.28 24.21 -14.39
CA ALA A 33 1.10 23.35 -14.23
C ALA A 33 1.42 21.87 -13.91
N CYS A 34 2.67 21.41 -14.07
CA CYS A 34 3.05 20.02 -13.76
C CYS A 34 3.71 19.84 -12.38
N SER A 35 4.00 20.93 -11.66
CA SER A 35 4.69 20.86 -10.35
C SER A 35 3.73 20.89 -9.16
N ALA A 36 2.51 21.40 -9.33
CA ALA A 36 1.50 21.43 -8.26
C ALA A 36 0.94 20.04 -7.95
N SER A 37 0.73 19.20 -8.98
CA SER A 37 0.23 17.83 -8.81
C SER A 37 1.23 16.92 -8.08
N SER A 38 2.54 17.10 -8.31
CA SER A 38 3.58 16.35 -7.59
C SER A 38 3.68 16.75 -6.12
N ILE A 39 3.53 18.04 -5.80
CA ILE A 39 3.59 18.51 -4.40
C ILE A 39 2.34 18.10 -3.62
N GLU A 40 1.15 18.15 -4.22
CA GLU A 40 -0.08 17.63 -3.57
C GLU A 40 -0.03 16.12 -3.36
N GLN A 41 0.51 15.37 -4.33
CA GLN A 41 0.61 13.92 -4.22
C GLN A 41 1.63 13.49 -3.16
N GLU A 42 2.78 14.18 -3.07
CA GLU A 42 3.75 13.97 -1.99
C GLU A 42 3.19 14.40 -0.62
N ARG A 43 2.40 15.49 -0.57
CA ARG A 43 1.72 15.92 0.66
C ARG A 43 0.67 14.90 1.10
N LYS A 44 -0.14 14.35 0.21
CA LYS A 44 -1.13 13.30 0.52
C LYS A 44 -0.50 12.02 1.06
N VAL A 45 0.68 11.64 0.55
CA VAL A 45 1.47 10.51 1.08
C VAL A 45 1.93 10.79 2.52
N TYR A 46 2.34 12.03 2.81
CA TYR A 46 2.81 12.41 4.15
C TYR A 46 1.67 12.65 5.16
N THR A 47 0.47 12.98 4.68
CA THR A 47 -0.68 13.37 5.54
C THR A 47 -1.61 12.20 5.88
N ARG A 48 -1.27 10.96 5.53
CA ARG A 48 -2.13 9.75 5.67
C ARG A 48 -3.43 9.75 4.85
N GLU A 49 -3.79 10.84 4.19
CA GLU A 49 -5.00 10.95 3.37
C GLU A 49 -5.06 9.93 2.22
N ALA A 50 -3.93 9.57 1.61
CA ALA A 50 -3.90 8.52 0.58
C ALA A 50 -4.19 7.13 1.15
N THR A 51 -3.76 6.87 2.39
CA THR A 51 -4.07 5.62 3.12
C THR A 51 -5.55 5.60 3.50
N ASP A 52 -6.09 6.71 3.98
CA ASP A 52 -7.51 6.83 4.35
C ASP A 52 -8.44 6.73 3.13
N GLU A 53 -8.12 7.37 2.00
CA GLU A 53 -8.86 7.24 0.74
C GLU A 53 -8.82 5.79 0.22
N GLY A 54 -7.67 5.11 0.29
CA GLY A 54 -7.53 3.70 -0.06
C GLY A 54 -8.31 2.76 0.85
N ASN A 55 -8.33 3.05 2.16
CA ASN A 55 -9.04 2.27 3.18
C ASN A 55 -10.56 2.44 3.06
N VAL A 56 -11.04 3.67 2.81
CA VAL A 56 -12.45 3.97 2.52
C VAL A 56 -12.88 3.29 1.22
N ARG A 57 -12.01 3.27 0.20
CA ARG A 57 -12.29 2.57 -1.06
C ARG A 57 -12.32 1.05 -0.89
N ALA A 58 -11.42 0.48 -0.10
CA ALA A 58 -11.42 -0.95 0.22
C ALA A 58 -12.62 -1.37 1.09
N GLN A 59 -13.01 -0.53 2.06
CA GLN A 59 -14.22 -0.74 2.86
C GLN A 59 -15.50 -0.66 2.02
N SER A 60 -15.57 0.28 1.07
CA SER A 60 -16.72 0.43 0.15
C SER A 60 -16.73 -0.60 -0.98
N GLN A 61 -15.58 -1.16 -1.39
CA GLN A 61 -15.51 -2.29 -2.31
C GLN A 61 -15.73 -3.64 -1.61
N GLY A 62 -15.50 -3.70 -0.31
CA GLY A 62 -15.73 -4.85 0.56
C GLY A 62 -17.20 -5.08 0.95
N HIS A 63 -18.17 -4.49 0.25
CA HIS A 63 -19.63 -4.60 0.49
C HIS A 63 -20.24 -6.01 0.27
N GLY A 64 -19.45 -7.08 0.40
CA GLY A 64 -19.87 -8.49 0.40
C GLY A 64 -19.41 -9.23 1.66
N LEU A 65 -19.25 -10.56 1.56
CA LEU A 65 -18.86 -11.48 2.65
C LEU A 65 -17.64 -11.02 3.49
N ASN A 66 -16.73 -10.25 2.87
CA ASN A 66 -15.55 -9.68 3.51
C ASN A 66 -15.91 -8.60 4.55
N GLY A 67 -16.94 -7.80 4.30
CA GLY A 67 -17.41 -6.76 5.21
C GLY A 67 -18.06 -7.33 6.47
N GLU A 68 -18.78 -8.44 6.36
CA GLU A 68 -19.35 -9.15 7.52
C GLU A 68 -18.24 -9.68 8.44
N LEU A 69 -17.22 -10.33 7.86
CA LEU A 69 -16.09 -10.86 8.63
C LEU A 69 -15.31 -9.74 9.34
N VAL A 70 -15.04 -8.63 8.65
CA VAL A 70 -14.36 -7.46 9.25
C VAL A 70 -15.21 -6.85 10.36
N SER A 71 -16.52 -6.71 10.16
CA SER A 71 -17.44 -6.23 11.20
C SER A 71 -17.43 -7.15 12.43
N GLU A 72 -17.44 -8.46 12.23
CA GLU A 72 -17.42 -9.44 13.31
C GLU A 72 -16.11 -9.39 14.09
N ILE A 73 -14.98 -9.22 13.40
CA ILE A 73 -13.67 -9.01 14.04
C ILE A 73 -13.70 -7.75 14.91
N SER A 74 -14.14 -6.61 14.37
CA SER A 74 -14.22 -5.36 15.12
C SER A 74 -15.09 -5.49 16.37
N LYS A 75 -16.30 -6.06 16.24
CA LYS A 75 -17.22 -6.28 17.37
C LYS A 75 -16.62 -7.23 18.41
N SER A 76 -15.97 -8.30 17.97
CA SER A 76 -15.37 -9.30 18.86
C SER A 76 -14.24 -8.71 19.69
N PHE A 77 -13.39 -7.87 19.10
CA PHE A 77 -12.35 -7.15 19.83
C PHE A 77 -12.91 -6.08 20.76
N GLU A 78 -13.93 -5.33 20.33
CA GLU A 78 -14.62 -4.35 21.16
C GLU A 78 -15.26 -4.98 22.41
N ALA A 79 -15.86 -6.18 22.26
CA ALA A 79 -16.40 -6.96 23.38
C ALA A 79 -15.33 -7.39 24.41
N LYS A 80 -14.05 -7.40 24.02
CA LYS A 80 -12.90 -7.61 24.92
C LYS A 80 -12.34 -6.32 25.50
N GLY A 81 -12.93 -5.16 25.19
CA GLY A 81 -12.39 -3.85 25.56
C GLY A 81 -11.10 -3.51 24.82
N ILE A 82 -10.86 -4.14 23.66
CA ILE A 82 -9.67 -3.92 22.83
C ILE A 82 -10.09 -3.14 21.58
N GLN A 83 -9.53 -1.95 21.40
CA GLN A 83 -9.79 -1.13 20.23
C GLN A 83 -8.87 -1.54 19.08
N LEU A 84 -9.44 -1.81 17.91
CA LEU A 84 -8.69 -1.96 16.67
C LEU A 84 -8.44 -0.58 16.06
N MET A 85 -7.20 -0.14 16.07
CA MET A 85 -6.80 1.18 15.57
C MET A 85 -5.97 1.05 14.29
N ASN A 86 -5.96 2.10 13.47
CA ASN A 86 -5.15 2.19 12.24
C ASN A 86 -5.36 1.00 11.30
N ASN A 87 -6.52 0.94 10.65
CA ASN A 87 -6.80 -0.06 9.63
C ASN A 87 -6.02 0.27 8.35
N MET A 88 -5.09 -0.59 7.94
CA MET A 88 -4.52 -0.55 6.59
C MET A 88 -5.00 -1.76 5.81
N SER A 89 -5.44 -1.54 4.58
CA SER A 89 -5.86 -2.60 3.66
C SER A 89 -4.94 -2.71 2.45
N ALA A 90 -4.69 -3.92 1.98
CA ALA A 90 -3.98 -4.19 0.73
C ALA A 90 -4.68 -5.31 -0.04
N ASP A 91 -4.94 -5.07 -1.33
CA ASP A 91 -5.37 -6.10 -2.29
C ASP A 91 -4.15 -6.95 -2.68
N ASP A 92 -4.31 -8.26 -2.76
CA ASP A 92 -3.23 -9.18 -3.12
C ASP A 92 -3.02 -9.35 -4.64
N GLY A 93 -3.82 -8.65 -5.47
CA GLY A 93 -3.81 -8.70 -6.93
C GLY A 93 -4.49 -9.95 -7.51
N HIS A 94 -4.98 -10.85 -6.65
CA HIS A 94 -5.58 -12.13 -7.00
C HIS A 94 -7.00 -12.30 -6.42
N GLY A 95 -7.62 -11.20 -5.99
CA GLY A 95 -8.97 -11.19 -5.42
C GLY A 95 -9.02 -11.46 -3.92
N GLY A 96 -7.88 -11.53 -3.25
CA GLY A 96 -7.76 -11.50 -1.81
C GLY A 96 -7.49 -10.09 -1.28
N ILE A 97 -7.76 -9.90 0.00
CA ILE A 97 -7.56 -8.65 0.72
C ILE A 97 -6.97 -8.92 2.09
N SER A 98 -6.01 -8.08 2.48
CA SER A 98 -5.38 -8.12 3.79
C SER A 98 -5.69 -6.85 4.55
N TYR A 99 -6.09 -6.98 5.81
CA TYR A 99 -6.25 -5.88 6.76
C TYR A 99 -5.19 -5.97 7.84
N MET A 100 -4.78 -4.82 8.38
CA MET A 100 -3.87 -4.73 9.52
C MET A 100 -4.40 -3.72 10.52
N TYR A 101 -4.39 -4.11 11.79
CA TYR A 101 -4.85 -3.32 12.93
C TYR A 101 -3.80 -3.31 14.04
N LEU A 102 -3.75 -2.21 14.79
CA LEU A 102 -3.01 -2.09 16.04
C LEU A 102 -3.97 -2.24 17.21
N LEU A 103 -3.62 -3.07 18.20
CA LEU A 103 -4.43 -3.23 19.41
C LEU A 103 -4.18 -2.06 20.36
N ASN A 104 -5.24 -1.29 20.67
CA ASN A 104 -5.18 -0.07 21.49
C ASN A 104 -4.07 0.90 21.02
N GLY A 105 -3.84 0.97 19.70
CA GLY A 105 -2.84 1.85 19.08
C GLY A 105 -1.38 1.40 19.26
N SER A 106 -1.13 0.24 19.87
CA SER A 106 0.23 -0.25 20.12
C SER A 106 0.85 -0.87 18.88
N GLY A 107 1.96 -0.31 18.40
CA GLY A 107 2.79 -0.90 17.35
C GLY A 107 3.46 -2.23 17.74
N ARG A 108 3.37 -2.63 19.02
CA ARG A 108 3.86 -3.93 19.51
C ARG A 108 2.84 -5.04 19.38
N HIS A 109 1.57 -4.72 19.15
CA HIS A 109 0.46 -5.67 19.11
C HIS A 109 -0.32 -5.46 17.81
N ILE A 110 -0.03 -6.31 16.83
CA ILE A 110 -0.56 -6.17 15.49
C ILE A 110 -1.45 -7.37 15.19
N VAL A 111 -2.67 -7.12 14.72
CA VAL A 111 -3.56 -8.14 14.16
C VAL A 111 -3.65 -7.94 12.66
N LYS A 112 -3.43 -9.00 11.90
CA LYS A 112 -3.65 -9.03 10.45
C LYS A 112 -4.73 -10.04 10.11
N VAL A 113 -5.57 -9.66 9.16
CA VAL A 113 -6.67 -10.48 8.64
C VAL A 113 -6.40 -10.66 7.16
N HIS A 114 -6.07 -11.87 6.75
CA HIS A 114 -5.86 -12.20 5.34
C HIS A 114 -7.07 -12.99 4.85
N ILE A 115 -7.73 -12.47 3.83
CA ILE A 115 -8.87 -13.11 3.15
C ILE A 115 -8.42 -13.42 1.72
N PHE A 116 -8.54 -14.67 1.30
CA PHE A 116 -8.08 -15.14 0.00
C PHE A 116 -9.26 -15.61 -0.86
N SER A 117 -9.00 -15.89 -2.13
CA SER A 117 -10.00 -16.45 -3.06
C SER A 117 -10.49 -17.84 -2.62
N ASP A 118 -9.60 -18.65 -2.06
CA ASP A 118 -9.85 -20.03 -1.68
C ASP A 118 -8.80 -20.56 -0.68
N ALA A 119 -9.02 -21.78 -0.18
CA ALA A 119 -8.18 -22.39 0.84
C ALA A 119 -6.78 -22.80 0.33
N ALA A 120 -6.63 -23.17 -0.95
CA ALA A 120 -5.34 -23.55 -1.51
C ALA A 120 -4.46 -22.32 -1.71
N THR A 121 -5.04 -21.24 -2.22
CA THR A 121 -4.41 -19.92 -2.34
C THR A 121 -3.99 -19.40 -0.97
N ARG A 122 -4.86 -19.51 0.05
CA ARG A 122 -4.49 -19.20 1.44
C ARG A 122 -3.24 -19.96 1.88
N ALA A 123 -3.24 -21.29 1.74
CA ALA A 123 -2.13 -22.12 2.21
C ALA A 123 -0.81 -21.77 1.50
N ALA A 124 -0.84 -21.51 0.19
CA ALA A 124 0.32 -21.08 -0.59
C ALA A 124 0.82 -19.69 -0.17
N SER A 125 -0.07 -18.71 -0.07
CA SER A 125 0.27 -17.34 0.31
C SER A 125 0.80 -17.25 1.74
N MET A 126 0.21 -17.99 2.69
CA MET A 126 0.72 -18.06 4.06
C MET A 126 2.10 -18.71 4.11
N LYS A 127 2.35 -19.74 3.28
CA LYS A 127 3.68 -20.35 3.18
C LYS A 127 4.70 -19.32 2.70
N GLN A 128 4.33 -18.49 1.74
CA GLN A 128 5.22 -17.46 1.22
C GLN A 128 5.48 -16.34 2.23
N MET A 129 4.44 -15.84 2.91
CA MET A 129 4.56 -14.71 3.83
C MET A 129 5.20 -15.06 5.18
N TYR A 130 4.85 -16.23 5.71
CA TYR A 130 5.19 -16.62 7.09
C TYR A 130 6.01 -17.91 7.16
N SER A 131 6.40 -18.50 6.02
CA SER A 131 7.00 -19.84 5.97
C SER A 131 6.12 -20.93 6.58
N GLU A 132 4.81 -20.70 6.67
CA GLU A 132 3.84 -21.55 7.37
C GLU A 132 2.54 -21.72 6.58
N ASN A 133 2.03 -22.95 6.48
CA ASN A 133 0.78 -23.26 5.77
C ASN A 133 -0.24 -24.02 6.60
N ARG A 134 0.10 -24.41 7.84
CA ARG A 134 -0.82 -25.06 8.76
C ARG A 134 -1.90 -24.11 9.23
N ASP A 135 -3.02 -24.69 9.64
CA ASP A 135 -4.15 -23.92 10.15
C ASP A 135 -3.85 -23.29 11.50
N GLU A 136 -2.99 -23.91 12.31
CA GLU A 136 -2.52 -23.37 13.56
C GLU A 136 -1.00 -23.38 13.62
N ALA A 137 -0.42 -22.23 13.98
CA ALA A 137 1.01 -22.12 14.22
C ALA A 137 1.33 -21.04 15.25
N VAL A 138 2.46 -21.23 15.93
CA VAL A 138 3.09 -20.23 16.78
C VAL A 138 4.55 -20.14 16.35
N LEU A 139 4.97 -18.95 15.92
CA LEU A 139 6.32 -18.63 15.51
C LEU A 139 6.91 -17.68 16.56
N GLU A 140 7.87 -18.16 17.33
CA GLU A 140 8.50 -17.37 18.38
C GLU A 140 10.00 -17.21 18.13
N ASN A 141 10.48 -15.98 18.29
CA ASN A 141 11.90 -15.64 18.25
C ASN A 141 12.22 -14.48 19.22
N ALA A 142 13.47 -14.02 19.18
CA ALA A 142 13.93 -12.92 20.03
C ALA A 142 13.16 -11.60 19.81
N LEU A 143 12.58 -11.39 18.63
CA LEU A 143 11.88 -10.16 18.25
C LEU A 143 10.40 -10.17 18.65
N GLY A 144 9.78 -11.34 18.81
CA GLY A 144 8.37 -11.45 19.12
C GLY A 144 7.80 -12.86 19.07
N ARG A 145 6.49 -12.96 19.28
CA ARG A 145 5.68 -14.15 19.05
C ARG A 145 4.62 -13.80 18.02
N THR A 146 4.49 -14.63 16.99
CA THR A 146 3.44 -14.54 15.98
C THR A 146 2.59 -15.80 16.03
N THR A 147 1.29 -15.62 16.28
CA THR A 147 0.32 -16.70 16.34
C THR A 147 -0.60 -16.63 15.14
N ILE A 148 -0.73 -17.74 14.43
CA ILE A 148 -1.53 -17.86 13.20
C ILE A 148 -2.67 -18.84 13.48
N ARG A 149 -3.89 -18.43 13.09
CA ARG A 149 -5.08 -19.28 13.05
C ARG A 149 -5.78 -19.12 11.72
N SER A 150 -6.11 -20.22 11.07
CA SER A 150 -6.68 -20.21 9.72
C SER A 150 -7.85 -21.18 9.62
N LYS A 151 -8.80 -20.86 8.73
CA LYS A 151 -9.88 -21.75 8.33
C LYS A 151 -10.39 -21.37 6.95
N GLY A 152 -10.60 -22.36 6.08
CA GLY A 152 -11.07 -22.13 4.72
C GLY A 152 -10.15 -21.17 3.97
N TYR A 153 -10.70 -20.06 3.50
CA TYR A 153 -10.02 -19.01 2.74
C TYR A 153 -9.49 -17.85 3.61
N VAL A 154 -9.50 -17.97 4.94
CA VAL A 154 -9.09 -16.89 5.86
C VAL A 154 -7.93 -17.32 6.75
N SER A 155 -7.01 -16.39 7.00
CA SER A 155 -5.95 -16.50 8.01
C SER A 155 -5.90 -15.25 8.89
N LEU A 156 -5.98 -15.46 10.19
CA LEU A 156 -5.83 -14.44 11.23
C LEU A 156 -4.44 -14.58 11.85
N VAL A 157 -3.72 -13.46 11.94
CA VAL A 157 -2.35 -13.42 12.44
C VAL A 157 -2.25 -12.38 13.54
N TYR A 158 -1.69 -12.77 14.67
CA TYR A 158 -1.39 -11.87 15.77
C TYR A 158 0.11 -11.86 16.03
N THR A 159 0.73 -10.69 15.97
CA THR A 159 2.14 -10.51 16.30
C THR A 159 2.25 -9.63 17.54
N ALA A 160 2.90 -10.17 18.57
CA ALA A 160 3.30 -9.46 19.77
C ALA A 160 4.82 -9.33 19.80
N SER A 161 5.35 -8.12 19.95
CA SER A 161 6.78 -7.85 20.01
C SER A 161 7.19 -7.16 21.32
N GLY A 162 8.48 -7.26 21.66
CA GLY A 162 9.03 -6.71 22.92
C GLY A 162 8.66 -7.56 24.15
N GLY A 163 8.66 -6.93 25.33
CA GLY A 163 8.48 -7.61 26.63
C GLY A 163 7.03 -7.88 27.05
N GLU A 164 6.03 -7.47 26.26
CA GLU A 164 4.60 -7.59 26.60
C GLU A 164 3.89 -8.70 25.79
N LYS A 165 4.59 -9.76 25.37
CA LYS A 165 4.08 -10.71 24.37
C LYS A 165 2.71 -11.34 24.73
N ASP A 166 2.49 -11.61 26.01
CA ASP A 166 1.31 -12.34 26.48
C ASP A 166 0.09 -11.45 26.77
N LYS A 167 0.23 -10.12 26.73
CA LYS A 167 -0.77 -9.15 27.21
C LYS A 167 -2.19 -9.34 26.66
N TYR A 168 -2.30 -9.61 25.35
CA TYR A 168 -3.58 -9.80 24.67
C TYR A 168 -3.75 -11.21 24.11
N GLU A 169 -2.80 -12.12 24.35
CA GLU A 169 -2.77 -13.41 23.65
C GLU A 169 -4.06 -14.20 23.86
N GLN A 170 -4.51 -14.33 25.11
CA GLN A 170 -5.72 -15.08 25.43
C GLN A 170 -6.97 -14.47 24.77
N ASP A 171 -7.15 -13.16 24.85
CA ASP A 171 -8.31 -12.48 24.26
C ASP A 171 -8.29 -12.58 22.74
N VAL A 172 -7.13 -12.38 22.12
CA VAL A 172 -6.96 -12.48 20.67
C VAL A 172 -7.27 -13.90 20.19
N MET A 173 -6.82 -14.94 20.90
CA MET A 173 -7.12 -16.33 20.53
C MET A 173 -8.61 -16.65 20.64
N GLN A 174 -9.30 -16.14 21.66
CA GLN A 174 -10.75 -16.30 21.77
C GLN A 174 -11.49 -15.60 20.62
N VAL A 175 -11.07 -14.38 20.28
CA VAL A 175 -11.63 -13.66 19.12
C VAL A 175 -11.37 -14.44 17.83
N PHE A 176 -10.15 -14.93 17.62
CA PHE A 176 -9.81 -15.70 16.42
C PHE A 176 -10.66 -16.97 16.30
N GLN A 177 -10.80 -17.72 17.39
CA GLN A 177 -11.63 -18.92 17.42
C GLN A 177 -13.09 -18.60 17.09
N HIS A 178 -13.65 -17.56 17.69
CA HIS A 178 -15.04 -17.14 17.46
C HIS A 178 -15.28 -16.73 16.00
N VAL A 179 -14.42 -15.87 15.46
CA VAL A 179 -14.51 -15.34 14.10
C VAL A 179 -14.36 -16.46 13.08
N LEU A 180 -13.33 -17.30 13.22
CA LEU A 180 -13.12 -18.44 12.30
C LEU A 180 -14.26 -19.47 12.43
N GLY A 181 -14.92 -19.54 13.58
CA GLY A 181 -16.13 -20.35 13.78
C GLY A 181 -17.27 -19.99 12.81
N GLN A 182 -17.35 -18.73 12.38
CA GLN A 182 -18.40 -18.25 11.46
C GLN A 182 -18.15 -18.65 9.99
N ILE A 183 -16.93 -19.07 9.65
CA ILE A 183 -16.56 -19.45 8.29
C ILE A 183 -17.07 -20.87 8.03
N ARG A 184 -17.84 -21.05 6.96
CA ARG A 184 -18.40 -22.35 6.53
C ARG A 184 -17.43 -23.16 5.70
#